data_AF-A0A7J7RQW2-F1
#
_entry.id   AF-A0A7J7RQW2-F1
#
_cell.length_a   1.000
_cell.length_b   1.000
_cell.length_c   1.000
_cell.angle_alpha   90.00
_cell.angle_beta   90.00
_cell.angle_gamma   90.00
#
_symmetry.space_group_name_H-M   'P 1'
#
loop_
_entity.id
_entity.type
_entity.pdbx_description
1 polymer ?
#
loop_
_entity_poly.entity_id
_entity_poly.type
_entity_poly.pdbx_seq_one_letter_code
_entity_poly.pdbx_strand_id
1 'polypeptide(L)'
;MALVTLQRSPTPSAASSASNSELEAGSDEDRKLNLSLSESFFMVKGAALFLQQGNSPQGQRSLQHPHKHAGDLPQHLQVMINLLRCEDRIKLAVRLESAWAERVRYMVVVDSSGRQDTEESILLGVDFSSKDSKSCTIGMVLRLWSDTKIHLDGDGGFSVSTAGRMHVFKPVSVQAMWSALQVLHKACEVARRHNYFPGGVALIWATYYESCIGSEQSCINEWNAMQDLESTRPDSPALFVDKPTEGERTERLIKAKLRSIMMSQDLENVTSKEIRNELEKQMNCNLKEFKEFIDNEMLLILGQMDKPSLIFDHLYLGSEWNASNLEELQGSGVDYILNVTREIDNFFPGLFAYHNIRVYDEETTDLLAHWNEAYHFINKAKRNHSKCLVHCKMGVSRSASTVIAYAMKEFGWPLEKAYNYVKQKRSIARPNAGFMRQLSEYEGILDARWVTVCRGLAGLSLRSRHPHPSSGFHSQNPASQGEPV
;
A
#
# COMPACT_ATOMS: atom_id res chain seq x y z
N MET A 1 -0.64 -8.30 -12.41
CA MET A 1 0.55 -7.42 -12.26
C MET A 1 1.68 -8.05 -13.05
N ALA A 2 2.49 -7.27 -13.75
CA ALA A 2 3.56 -7.79 -14.59
C ALA A 2 4.82 -6.94 -14.40
N LEU A 3 5.97 -7.61 -14.27
CA LEU A 3 7.29 -6.98 -14.31
C LEU A 3 7.73 -6.92 -15.77
N VAL A 4 8.01 -5.73 -16.29
CA VAL A 4 8.51 -5.55 -17.66
C VAL A 4 9.91 -4.95 -17.58
N THR A 5 10.87 -5.56 -18.28
CA THR A 5 12.21 -4.99 -18.43
C THR A 5 12.34 -4.39 -19.82
N LEU A 6 12.56 -3.09 -19.90
CA LEU A 6 12.78 -2.37 -21.16
C LEU A 6 14.28 -2.11 -21.34
N GLN A 7 14.74 -2.17 -22.58
CA GLN A 7 16.14 -1.89 -22.91
C GLN A 7 16.23 -0.59 -23.70
N ARG A 8 17.20 0.25 -23.33
CA ARG A 8 17.57 1.44 -24.09
C ARG A 8 18.78 1.11 -24.95
N SER A 9 18.67 1.27 -26.27
CA SER A 9 19.82 1.21 -27.17
C SER A 9 20.62 2.52 -27.10
N PRO A 10 21.96 2.49 -27.01
CA PRO A 10 22.75 3.71 -27.01
C PRO A 10 22.53 4.47 -28.34
N THR A 11 22.26 5.77 -28.27
CA THR A 11 22.18 6.63 -29.46
C THR A 11 23.58 6.84 -30.03
N PRO A 12 23.77 6.75 -31.37
CA PRO A 12 25.05 7.05 -31.97
C PRO A 12 25.30 8.56 -31.83
N SER A 13 26.35 8.93 -31.11
CA SER A 13 26.76 10.32 -30.95
C SER A 13 27.11 10.93 -32.31
N ALA A 14 26.51 12.09 -32.61
CA ALA A 14 26.91 12.91 -33.74
C ALA A 14 28.29 13.52 -33.46
N ALA A 15 29.34 12.91 -34.03
CA ALA A 15 30.62 13.56 -34.27
C ALA A 15 31.06 13.27 -35.71
N SER A 16 31.35 14.35 -36.42
CA SER A 16 31.73 14.45 -37.83
C SER A 16 33.00 13.67 -38.20
N SER A 17 32.94 13.05 -39.39
CA SER A 17 34.00 12.74 -40.36
C SER A 17 35.47 13.08 -40.02
N ALA A 18 36.35 12.08 -40.05
CA ALA A 18 37.60 12.08 -40.82
C ALA A 18 38.30 10.69 -40.80
N SER A 19 39.14 10.50 -41.81
CA SER A 19 39.78 9.30 -42.36
C SER A 19 40.85 8.57 -41.52
N ASN A 20 40.94 7.26 -41.80
CA ASN A 20 42.09 6.33 -41.86
C ASN A 20 43.15 6.23 -40.73
N SER A 21 43.38 4.96 -40.37
CA SER A 21 44.66 4.23 -40.20
C SER A 21 44.97 3.63 -38.81
N GLU A 22 45.11 2.31 -38.85
CA GLU A 22 45.86 1.33 -38.05
C GLU A 22 46.45 1.64 -36.64
N LEU A 23 46.24 0.60 -35.79
CA LEU A 23 47.09 0.06 -34.70
C LEU A 23 47.00 0.61 -33.26
N GLU A 24 46.50 -0.30 -32.42
CA GLU A 24 46.82 -0.63 -31.02
C GLU A 24 46.71 0.37 -29.84
N ALA A 25 46.04 -0.17 -28.81
CA ALA A 25 46.19 0.05 -27.36
C ALA A 25 45.54 1.29 -26.69
N GLY A 26 44.61 0.98 -25.78
CA GLY A 26 43.98 1.89 -24.81
C GLY A 26 42.45 1.91 -24.98
N SER A 27 41.59 1.80 -23.97
CA SER A 27 41.71 1.68 -22.52
C SER A 27 40.38 1.09 -22.00
N ASP A 28 40.33 0.55 -20.78
CA ASP A 28 39.12 -0.02 -20.15
C ASP A 28 37.95 0.99 -19.97
N GLU A 29 38.14 2.26 -20.35
CA GLU A 29 37.12 3.32 -20.33
C GLU A 29 36.11 3.22 -21.49
N ASP A 30 36.50 2.73 -22.68
CA ASP A 30 35.60 2.64 -23.83
C ASP A 30 34.58 1.48 -23.72
N ARG A 31 34.85 0.49 -22.86
CA ARG A 31 33.90 -0.61 -22.59
C ARG A 31 32.77 -0.23 -21.62
N LYS A 32 32.87 0.90 -20.91
CA LYS A 32 31.81 1.39 -20.01
C LYS A 32 30.72 2.20 -20.71
N LEU A 33 30.93 2.66 -21.93
CA LEU A 33 29.98 3.53 -22.64
C LEU A 33 28.90 2.76 -23.43
N ASN A 34 28.95 1.43 -23.48
CA ASN A 34 27.98 0.58 -24.19
C ASN A 34 27.21 -0.38 -23.25
N LEU A 35 26.87 0.08 -22.04
CA LEU A 35 25.93 -0.64 -21.18
C LEU A 35 24.50 -0.26 -21.61
N SER A 36 23.80 -1.18 -22.28
CA SER A 36 22.36 -1.10 -22.47
C SER A 36 21.70 -0.96 -21.10
N LEU A 37 21.10 0.19 -20.78
CA LEU A 37 20.35 0.37 -19.56
C LEU A 37 19.10 -0.51 -19.64
N SER A 38 19.05 -1.56 -18.81
CA SER A 38 17.86 -2.37 -18.62
C SER A 38 17.07 -1.82 -17.44
N GLU A 39 15.85 -1.37 -17.69
CA GLU A 39 15.00 -0.72 -16.71
C GLU A 39 13.80 -1.61 -16.39
N SER A 40 13.55 -1.90 -15.10
CA SER A 40 12.47 -2.78 -14.65
C SER A 40 11.28 -1.99 -14.11
N PHE A 41 10.11 -2.21 -14.69
CA PHE A 41 8.85 -1.52 -14.38
C PHE A 41 7.85 -2.46 -13.71
N PHE A 42 7.21 -1.99 -12.65
CA PHE A 42 6.04 -2.60 -12.04
C PHE A 42 4.77 -2.07 -12.73
N MET A 43 4.02 -2.95 -13.40
CA MET A 43 2.80 -2.56 -14.10
C MET A 43 1.51 -2.90 -13.34
N VAL A 44 0.66 -1.88 -13.23
CA VAL A 44 -0.73 -1.91 -12.78
C VAL A 44 -1.61 -1.45 -13.95
N LYS A 45 -2.90 -1.84 -14.03
CA LYS A 45 -3.79 -1.38 -15.12
C LYS A 45 -3.81 0.16 -15.20
N GLY A 46 -3.15 0.72 -16.22
CA GLY A 46 -3.10 2.16 -16.51
C GLY A 46 -1.91 2.93 -15.91
N ALA A 47 -1.01 2.28 -15.16
CA ALA A 47 0.16 2.93 -14.57
C ALA A 47 1.39 2.01 -14.55
N ALA A 48 2.57 2.57 -14.77
CA ALA A 48 3.85 1.88 -14.64
C ALA A 48 4.78 2.66 -13.71
N LEU A 49 5.28 1.97 -12.67
CA LEU A 49 6.13 2.52 -11.62
C LEU A 49 7.52 1.85 -11.67
N PHE A 50 8.58 2.62 -11.52
CA PHE A 50 9.95 2.10 -11.55
C PHE A 50 10.36 1.40 -10.25
N LEU A 51 11.12 0.31 -10.34
CA LEU A 51 11.76 -0.33 -9.19
C LEU A 51 13.20 0.16 -9.08
N GLN A 52 13.55 0.87 -7.99
CA GLN A 52 14.95 1.23 -7.72
C GLN A 52 15.81 -0.05 -7.58
N GLN A 53 16.64 -0.34 -8.59
CA GLN A 53 17.65 -1.40 -8.49
C GLN A 53 18.83 -0.91 -7.64
N GLY A 54 19.09 -1.60 -6.53
CA GLY A 54 20.38 -1.57 -5.87
C GLY A 54 21.42 -2.30 -6.72
N ASN A 55 22.60 -1.70 -6.88
CA ASN A 55 23.74 -2.28 -7.58
C ASN A 55 24.09 -3.67 -7.03
N SER A 56 23.75 -4.73 -7.78
CA SER A 56 24.39 -6.04 -7.64
C SER A 56 24.45 -6.74 -9.00
N PRO A 57 25.58 -7.37 -9.37
CA PRO A 57 25.77 -7.94 -10.69
C PRO A 57 25.29 -9.39 -10.69
N GLN A 58 24.09 -9.69 -11.17
CA GLN A 58 23.68 -11.08 -11.42
C GLN A 58 22.75 -11.22 -12.63
N GLY A 59 23.30 -11.84 -13.69
CA GLY A 59 22.65 -12.94 -14.43
C GLY A 59 21.49 -12.60 -15.36
N GLN A 60 21.81 -12.48 -16.66
CA GLN A 60 20.87 -12.57 -17.77
C GLN A 60 19.99 -13.84 -17.68
N ARG A 61 18.66 -13.67 -17.68
CA ARG A 61 17.71 -14.63 -18.28
C ARG A 61 16.62 -13.86 -19.01
N SER A 62 16.60 -13.98 -20.33
CA SER A 62 15.49 -13.53 -21.16
C SER A 62 14.26 -14.41 -20.90
N LEU A 63 13.12 -13.79 -20.61
CA LEU A 63 11.82 -14.44 -20.66
C LEU A 63 10.98 -13.68 -21.69
N GLN A 64 11.06 -14.14 -22.94
CA GLN A 64 10.12 -13.78 -24.00
C GLN A 64 8.81 -14.55 -23.75
N HIS A 65 7.82 -13.92 -23.13
CA HIS A 65 6.43 -14.34 -23.27
C HIS A 65 5.52 -13.12 -23.45
N PRO A 66 4.79 -13.01 -24.58
CA PRO A 66 3.82 -11.95 -24.80
C PRO A 66 2.56 -12.27 -23.98
N HIS A 67 2.39 -11.61 -22.83
CA HIS A 67 1.22 -11.78 -21.97
C HIS A 67 0.09 -10.85 -22.38
N LYS A 68 -1.01 -11.45 -22.87
CA LYS A 68 -2.25 -10.85 -23.42
C LYS A 68 -3.07 -9.94 -22.46
N HIS A 69 -2.53 -9.51 -21.32
CA HIS A 69 -3.31 -8.80 -20.27
C HIS A 69 -2.74 -7.43 -19.86
N ALA A 70 -1.71 -6.91 -20.53
CA ALA A 70 -1.07 -5.63 -20.19
C ALA A 70 -1.55 -4.39 -21.00
N GLY A 71 -2.32 -4.58 -22.08
CA GLY A 71 -2.68 -3.49 -23.00
C GLY A 71 -1.45 -2.85 -23.69
N ASP A 72 -1.65 -1.69 -24.32
CA ASP A 72 -0.65 -1.01 -25.18
C ASP A 72 0.48 -0.31 -24.39
N LEU A 73 0.38 -0.28 -23.05
CA LEU A 73 1.29 0.44 -22.16
C LEU A 73 2.78 0.04 -22.26
N PRO A 74 3.16 -1.25 -22.35
CA PRO A 74 4.56 -1.64 -22.50
C PRO A 74 5.19 -1.11 -23.79
N GLN A 75 4.42 -1.11 -24.88
CA GLN A 75 4.86 -0.58 -26.17
C GLN A 75 5.00 0.93 -26.11
N HIS A 76 4.04 1.64 -25.52
CA HIS A 76 4.12 3.08 -25.31
C HIS A 76 5.29 3.49 -24.42
N LEU A 77 5.58 2.75 -23.34
CA LEU A 77 6.74 3.01 -22.48
C LEU A 77 8.06 2.95 -23.25
N GLN A 78 8.24 1.95 -24.12
CA GLN A 78 9.44 1.84 -24.94
C GLN A 78 9.62 3.05 -25.87
N VAL A 79 8.53 3.60 -26.40
CA VAL A 79 8.58 4.81 -27.23
C VAL A 79 8.84 6.05 -26.37
N MET A 80 8.22 6.17 -25.19
CA MET A 80 8.43 7.30 -24.28
C MET A 80 9.89 7.40 -23.79
N ILE A 81 10.55 6.29 -23.51
CA ILE A 81 11.98 6.26 -23.11
C ILE A 81 12.88 6.89 -24.19
N ASN A 82 12.50 6.80 -25.47
CA ASN A 82 13.27 7.40 -26.57
C ASN A 82 13.11 8.92 -26.66
N LEU A 83 12.13 9.52 -25.96
CA LEU A 83 11.98 10.99 -25.86
C LEU A 83 12.88 11.62 -24.80
N LEU A 84 13.30 10.84 -23.79
CA LEU A 84 14.10 11.36 -22.68
C LEU A 84 15.56 11.57 -23.09
N ARG A 85 16.28 12.43 -22.38
CA ARG A 85 17.75 12.48 -22.45
C ARG A 85 18.35 11.20 -21.88
N CYS A 86 19.60 10.88 -22.22
CA CYS A 86 20.28 9.65 -21.77
C CYS A 86 20.41 9.56 -20.24
N GLU A 87 20.50 10.70 -19.57
CA GLU A 87 20.67 10.86 -18.11
C GLU A 87 19.34 10.90 -17.32
N ASP A 88 18.20 11.06 -18.01
CA ASP A 88 16.89 11.20 -17.38
C ASP A 88 16.14 9.87 -17.34
N ARG A 89 15.33 9.68 -16.29
CA ARG A 89 14.60 8.43 -16.04
C ARG A 89 13.11 8.68 -15.82
N ILE A 90 12.29 7.70 -16.19
CA ILE A 90 10.85 7.72 -15.91
C ILE A 90 10.61 7.12 -14.53
N LYS A 91 10.19 7.94 -13.57
CA LYS A 91 9.76 7.49 -12.24
C LYS A 91 8.38 6.85 -12.27
N LEU A 92 7.47 7.46 -13.03
CA LEU A 92 6.08 7.04 -13.15
C LEU A 92 5.51 7.45 -14.51
N ALA A 93 4.75 6.56 -15.14
CA ALA A 93 3.88 6.91 -16.26
C ALA A 93 2.44 6.50 -15.98
N VAL A 94 1.51 7.44 -16.09
CA VAL A 94 0.07 7.25 -15.82
C VAL A 94 -0.72 7.62 -17.05
N ARG A 95 -1.55 6.69 -17.54
CA ARG A 95 -2.47 6.96 -18.65
C ARG A 95 -3.59 7.88 -18.17
N LEU A 96 -3.88 8.89 -18.96
CA LEU A 96 -4.97 9.83 -18.72
C LEU A 96 -6.16 9.55 -19.64
N GLU A 97 -7.33 9.98 -19.18
CA GLU A 97 -8.50 10.19 -20.02
C GLU A 97 -8.21 11.31 -21.03
N SER A 98 -8.74 11.16 -22.23
CA SER A 98 -8.62 12.13 -23.32
C SER A 98 -10.03 12.43 -23.82
N ALA A 99 -10.30 13.70 -24.14
CA ALA A 99 -11.59 14.07 -24.73
C ALA A 99 -11.83 13.41 -26.10
N TRP A 100 -10.76 12.95 -26.74
CA TRP A 100 -10.77 12.26 -28.04
C TRP A 100 -10.46 10.77 -27.85
N ALA A 101 -11.40 9.90 -28.24
CA ALA A 101 -11.32 8.44 -28.05
C ALA A 101 -10.13 7.76 -28.73
N GLU A 102 -9.62 8.36 -29.82
CA GLU A 102 -8.47 7.85 -30.58
C GLU A 102 -7.12 8.24 -29.96
N ARG A 103 -7.06 9.36 -29.24
CA ARG A 103 -5.80 9.89 -28.69
C ARG A 103 -5.49 9.24 -27.34
N VAL A 104 -4.23 8.87 -27.15
CA VAL A 104 -3.75 8.33 -25.86
C VAL A 104 -2.79 9.33 -25.23
N ARG A 105 -2.98 9.60 -23.95
CA ARG A 105 -2.13 10.53 -23.20
C ARG A 105 -1.57 9.92 -21.95
N TYR A 106 -0.38 10.40 -21.61
CA TYR A 106 0.32 10.00 -20.43
C TYR A 106 0.79 11.23 -19.66
N MET A 107 0.55 11.20 -18.35
CA MET A 107 1.30 12.00 -17.40
C MET A 107 2.54 11.20 -17.00
N VAL A 108 3.72 11.75 -17.24
CA VAL A 108 5.00 11.09 -16.96
C VAL A 108 5.78 11.93 -15.96
N VAL A 109 6.13 11.35 -14.82
CA VAL A 109 7.06 11.94 -13.87
C VAL A 109 8.47 11.51 -14.27
N VAL A 110 9.29 12.48 -14.65
CA VAL A 110 10.69 12.27 -15.05
C VAL A 110 11.58 12.84 -13.97
N ASP A 111 12.57 12.06 -13.55
CA ASP A 111 13.63 12.55 -12.68
C ASP A 111 14.98 12.58 -13.37
N SER A 112 15.80 13.52 -12.89
CA SER A 112 17.17 13.73 -13.32
C SER A 112 18.03 13.96 -12.08
N SER A 113 19.30 13.59 -12.17
CA SER A 113 20.28 13.95 -11.15
C SER A 113 20.69 15.40 -11.38
N GLY A 114 20.27 16.29 -10.49
CA GLY A 114 20.61 17.71 -10.55
C GLY A 114 22.11 17.95 -10.38
N ARG A 115 22.58 19.16 -10.68
CA ARG A 115 24.01 19.54 -10.62
C ARG A 115 24.64 19.40 -9.22
N GLN A 116 23.83 19.21 -8.18
CA GLN A 116 24.25 19.06 -6.79
C GLN A 116 24.01 17.63 -6.24
N ASP A 117 23.89 16.62 -7.10
CA ASP A 117 23.45 15.25 -6.74
C ASP A 117 22.07 15.21 -6.05
N THR A 118 21.27 16.25 -6.26
CA THR A 118 19.90 16.33 -5.75
C THR A 118 18.93 15.74 -6.77
N GLU A 119 18.00 14.90 -6.31
CA GLU A 119 16.93 14.42 -7.18
C GLU A 119 16.02 15.59 -7.59
N GLU A 120 15.94 15.83 -8.89
CA GLU A 120 15.10 16.85 -9.49
C GLU A 120 14.02 16.17 -10.33
N SER A 121 12.77 16.62 -10.23
CA SER A 121 11.66 15.98 -10.93
C SER A 121 10.77 16.99 -11.66
N ILE A 122 10.35 16.63 -12.87
CA ILE A 122 9.37 17.39 -13.67
C ILE A 122 8.23 16.47 -14.09
N LEU A 123 7.11 17.09 -14.46
CA LEU A 123 5.99 16.44 -15.12
C LEU A 123 6.05 16.68 -16.62
N LEU A 124 5.87 15.63 -17.41
CA LEU A 124 5.66 15.70 -18.84
C LEU A 124 4.25 15.22 -19.18
N GLY A 125 3.55 15.97 -20.02
CA GLY A 125 2.38 15.50 -20.74
C GLY A 125 2.83 14.95 -22.09
N VAL A 126 2.59 13.66 -22.32
CA VAL A 126 2.99 12.95 -23.54
C VAL A 126 1.75 12.51 -24.30
N ASP A 127 1.73 12.78 -25.60
CA ASP A 127 0.62 12.48 -26.50
C ASP A 127 1.00 11.41 -27.52
N PHE A 128 0.06 10.51 -27.79
CA PHE A 128 0.08 9.57 -28.90
C PHE A 128 -1.13 9.85 -29.80
N SER A 129 -0.89 9.89 -31.12
CA SER A 129 -1.93 10.13 -32.13
C SER A 129 -2.98 9.01 -32.20
N SER A 130 -2.58 7.77 -31.88
CA SER A 130 -3.45 6.60 -31.80
C SER A 130 -2.91 5.55 -30.82
N LYS A 131 -3.74 4.55 -30.45
CA LYS A 131 -3.35 3.44 -29.54
C LYS A 131 -2.22 2.55 -30.07
N ASP A 132 -2.02 2.50 -31.38
CA ASP A 132 -0.98 1.69 -32.02
C ASP A 132 0.22 2.54 -32.50
N SER A 133 0.24 3.84 -32.15
CA SER A 133 1.27 4.76 -32.64
C SER A 133 2.65 4.37 -32.14
N LYS A 134 3.61 4.35 -33.07
CA LYS A 134 5.03 4.08 -32.79
C LYS A 134 5.83 5.35 -32.48
N SER A 135 5.18 6.51 -32.44
CA SER A 135 5.76 7.79 -32.07
C SER A 135 4.86 8.50 -31.06
N CYS A 136 5.47 9.28 -30.18
CA CYS A 136 4.80 10.18 -29.25
C CYS A 136 5.47 11.55 -29.25
N THR A 137 4.75 12.56 -28.78
CA THR A 137 5.20 13.94 -28.70
C THR A 137 4.98 14.50 -27.30
N ILE A 138 5.75 15.51 -26.94
CA ILE A 138 5.58 16.23 -25.67
C ILE A 138 4.57 17.36 -25.91
N GLY A 139 3.50 17.38 -25.13
CA GLY A 139 2.44 18.38 -25.18
C GLY A 139 2.44 19.34 -24.00
N MET A 140 3.10 18.99 -22.90
CA MET A 140 3.16 19.80 -21.69
C MET A 140 4.45 19.51 -20.92
N VAL A 141 5.04 20.55 -20.34
CA VAL A 141 6.14 20.45 -19.38
C VAL A 141 5.79 21.28 -18.15
N LEU A 142 5.87 20.67 -16.98
CA LEU A 142 5.54 21.31 -15.71
C LEU A 142 6.65 21.07 -14.69
N ARG A 143 7.17 22.16 -14.13
CA ARG A 143 8.22 22.12 -13.10
C ARG A 143 7.60 22.01 -11.71
N LEU A 144 8.15 21.12 -10.89
CA LEU A 144 7.68 20.89 -9.51
C LEU A 144 8.53 21.71 -8.53
N TRP A 145 8.09 22.94 -8.28
CA TRP A 145 8.70 23.87 -7.32
C TRP A 145 8.28 23.56 -5.87
N SER A 146 8.96 24.18 -4.90
CA SER A 146 8.65 24.04 -3.47
C SER A 146 7.23 24.52 -3.10
N ASP A 147 6.67 25.45 -3.87
CA ASP A 147 5.31 26.00 -3.69
C ASP A 147 4.24 25.22 -4.46
N THR A 148 4.59 24.11 -5.11
CA THR A 148 3.64 23.29 -5.85
C THR A 148 2.56 22.75 -4.91
N LYS A 149 1.29 23.01 -5.24
CA LYS A 149 0.11 22.51 -4.55
C LYS A 149 -0.62 21.50 -5.40
N ILE A 150 -1.07 20.42 -4.78
CA ILE A 150 -1.85 19.37 -5.45
C ILE A 150 -3.21 19.34 -4.77
N HIS A 151 -4.29 19.45 -5.55
CA HIS A 151 -5.66 19.38 -5.06
C HIS A 151 -6.40 18.27 -5.81
N LEU A 152 -7.28 17.55 -5.13
CA LEU A 152 -8.14 16.58 -5.80
C LEU A 152 -9.28 17.32 -6.49
N ASP A 153 -9.56 16.94 -7.73
CA ASP A 153 -10.64 17.50 -8.52
C ASP A 153 -11.82 16.53 -8.46
N GLY A 154 -12.99 17.00 -8.04
CA GLY A 154 -14.14 16.17 -7.63
C GLY A 154 -14.79 15.32 -8.74
N ASP A 155 -14.15 15.24 -9.90
CA ASP A 155 -14.58 14.52 -11.09
C ASP A 155 -13.74 13.28 -11.42
N GLY A 156 -12.86 12.85 -10.50
CA GLY A 156 -11.99 11.68 -10.68
C GLY A 156 -10.58 12.03 -11.16
N GLY A 157 -10.22 13.32 -11.14
CA GLY A 157 -8.88 13.82 -11.40
C GLY A 157 -8.22 14.50 -10.21
N PHE A 158 -7.11 15.17 -10.48
CA PHE A 158 -6.43 16.06 -9.55
C PHE A 158 -5.79 17.22 -10.32
N SER A 159 -5.69 18.37 -9.67
CA SER A 159 -5.01 19.55 -10.19
C SER A 159 -3.65 19.75 -9.55
N VAL A 160 -2.67 20.14 -10.35
CA VAL A 160 -1.34 20.56 -9.91
C VAL A 160 -1.19 22.04 -10.20
N SER A 161 -1.02 22.83 -9.13
CA SER A 161 -0.82 24.26 -9.18
C SER A 161 0.64 24.59 -8.85
N THR A 162 1.35 25.23 -9.77
CA THR A 162 2.77 25.58 -9.63
C THR A 162 3.08 26.84 -10.43
N ALA A 163 3.87 27.76 -9.86
CA ALA A 163 4.24 29.03 -10.49
C ALA A 163 3.04 29.80 -11.10
N GLY A 164 1.88 29.79 -10.42
CA GLY A 164 0.67 30.49 -10.86
C GLY A 164 -0.11 29.82 -12.00
N ARG A 165 0.28 28.62 -12.44
CA ARG A 165 -0.46 27.83 -13.43
C ARG A 165 -1.10 26.62 -12.77
N MET A 166 -2.32 26.28 -13.18
CA MET A 166 -3.04 25.09 -12.73
C MET A 166 -3.26 24.16 -13.92
N HIS A 167 -2.95 22.88 -13.74
CA HIS A 167 -3.19 21.83 -14.74
C HIS A 167 -3.99 20.71 -14.11
N VAL A 168 -5.01 20.21 -14.81
CA VAL A 168 -5.88 19.12 -14.34
C VAL A 168 -5.50 17.82 -15.03
N PHE A 169 -5.37 16.75 -14.25
CA PHE A 169 -5.05 15.40 -14.71
C PHE A 169 -6.19 14.45 -14.35
N LYS A 170 -6.66 13.66 -15.32
CA LYS A 170 -7.73 12.67 -15.13
C LYS A 170 -7.19 11.27 -15.41
N PRO A 171 -6.66 10.54 -14.42
CA PRO A 171 -6.13 9.19 -14.61
C PRO A 171 -7.23 8.18 -14.95
N VAL A 172 -6.92 7.18 -15.79
CA VAL A 172 -7.91 6.17 -16.22
C VAL A 172 -8.37 5.18 -15.11
N SER A 173 -7.79 5.27 -13.92
CA SER A 173 -8.18 4.45 -12.77
C SER A 173 -7.80 5.11 -11.44
N VAL A 174 -8.56 4.81 -10.38
CA VAL A 174 -8.27 5.30 -9.02
C VAL A 174 -6.89 4.85 -8.53
N GLN A 175 -6.46 3.65 -8.93
CA GLN A 175 -5.13 3.14 -8.58
C GLN A 175 -4.00 3.89 -9.32
N ALA A 176 -4.23 4.28 -10.58
CA ALA A 176 -3.30 5.12 -11.33
C ALA A 176 -3.23 6.55 -10.76
N MET A 177 -4.37 7.08 -10.33
CA MET A 177 -4.45 8.36 -9.60
C MET A 177 -3.70 8.31 -8.27
N TRP A 178 -3.90 7.28 -7.47
CA TRP A 178 -3.18 7.13 -6.20
C TRP A 178 -1.66 7.04 -6.41
N SER A 179 -1.23 6.26 -7.41
CA SER A 179 0.20 6.14 -7.78
C SER A 179 0.79 7.50 -8.20
N ALA A 180 0.03 8.29 -8.97
CA ALA A 180 0.40 9.67 -9.34
C ALA A 180 0.60 10.55 -8.11
N LEU A 181 -0.38 10.58 -7.21
CA LEU A 181 -0.34 11.41 -6.02
C LEU A 181 0.84 11.06 -5.11
N GLN A 182 1.10 9.78 -4.88
CA GLN A 182 2.24 9.33 -4.06
C GLN A 182 3.58 9.84 -4.61
N VAL A 183 3.82 9.68 -5.91
CA VAL A 183 5.07 10.10 -6.55
C VAL A 183 5.18 11.63 -6.59
N LEU A 184 4.08 12.33 -6.87
CA LEU A 184 4.05 13.79 -6.92
C LEU A 184 4.27 14.41 -5.53
N HIS A 185 3.62 13.89 -4.48
CA HIS A 185 3.86 14.35 -3.11
C HIS A 185 5.32 14.14 -2.71
N LYS A 186 5.93 13.01 -3.10
CA LYS A 186 7.34 12.76 -2.82
C LYS A 186 8.24 13.76 -3.55
N ALA A 187 7.99 14.01 -4.84
CA ALA A 187 8.72 15.01 -5.61
C ALA A 187 8.60 16.42 -5.01
N CYS A 188 7.39 16.81 -4.58
CA CYS A 188 7.15 18.10 -3.93
C CYS A 188 7.81 18.20 -2.54
N GLU A 189 7.90 17.10 -1.79
CA GLU A 189 8.65 17.05 -0.53
C GLU A 189 10.15 17.28 -0.77
N VAL A 190 10.74 16.64 -1.79
CA VAL A 190 12.14 16.84 -2.17
C VAL A 190 12.38 18.29 -2.61
N ALA A 191 11.46 18.87 -3.40
CA ALA A 191 11.54 20.27 -3.82
C ALA A 191 11.46 21.26 -2.65
N ARG A 192 10.62 20.98 -1.64
CA ARG A 192 10.55 21.77 -0.39
C ARG A 192 11.82 21.63 0.45
N ARG A 193 12.36 20.41 0.56
CA ARG A 193 13.56 20.14 1.36
C ARG A 193 14.80 20.84 0.81
N HIS A 194 14.92 20.95 -0.52
CA HIS A 194 16.05 21.57 -1.19
C HIS A 194 15.75 22.98 -1.72
N ASN A 195 14.61 23.58 -1.34
CA ASN A 195 14.19 24.92 -1.71
C ASN A 195 14.27 25.20 -3.22
N TYR A 196 13.59 24.39 -4.04
CA TYR A 196 13.51 24.65 -5.48
C TYR A 196 12.52 25.79 -5.76
N PHE A 197 13.01 26.93 -6.23
CA PHE A 197 12.19 28.10 -6.57
C PHE A 197 12.41 28.58 -8.01
N PRO A 198 11.41 29.24 -8.63
CA PRO A 198 11.57 29.87 -9.93
C PRO A 198 12.72 30.89 -9.95
N GLY A 199 13.68 30.72 -10.85
CA GLY A 199 14.88 31.57 -10.97
C GLY A 199 16.12 31.04 -10.26
N GLY A 200 16.02 29.91 -9.54
CA GLY A 200 17.16 29.17 -9.01
C GLY A 200 17.88 28.31 -10.06
N VAL A 201 18.90 27.56 -9.63
CA VAL A 201 19.65 26.64 -10.49
C VAL A 201 19.00 25.26 -10.68
N ALA A 202 17.97 24.95 -9.87
CA ALA A 202 17.22 23.71 -9.95
C ALA A 202 16.28 23.70 -11.16
N LEU A 203 16.04 22.51 -11.73
CA LEU A 203 15.12 22.27 -12.84
C LEU A 203 15.47 23.04 -14.14
N ILE A 204 16.71 23.54 -14.28
CA ILE A 204 17.15 24.21 -15.52
C ILE A 204 17.03 23.27 -16.72
N TRP A 205 17.32 21.99 -16.53
CA TRP A 205 17.25 20.98 -17.59
C TRP A 205 15.84 20.79 -18.15
N ALA A 206 14.79 21.21 -17.44
CA ALA A 206 13.42 21.24 -17.96
C ALA A 206 13.29 22.10 -19.23
N THR A 207 14.17 23.09 -19.42
CA THR A 207 14.21 23.94 -20.63
C THR A 207 14.45 23.12 -21.91
N TYR A 208 15.18 22.01 -21.83
CA TYR A 208 15.34 21.08 -22.95
C TYR A 208 13.97 20.55 -23.39
N TYR A 209 13.19 20.01 -22.45
CA TYR A 209 11.86 19.47 -22.75
C TYR A 209 10.86 20.55 -23.18
N GLU A 210 10.96 21.76 -22.62
CA GLU A 210 10.15 22.92 -23.06
C GLU A 210 10.42 23.25 -24.53
N SER A 211 11.67 23.14 -25.00
CA SER A 211 12.03 23.34 -26.41
C SER A 211 11.59 22.19 -27.33
N CYS A 212 11.26 21.03 -26.76
CA CYS A 212 10.82 19.84 -27.49
C CYS A 212 9.29 19.66 -27.51
N ILE A 213 8.51 20.66 -27.06
CA ILE A 213 7.06 20.62 -27.17
C ILE A 213 6.69 20.63 -28.65
N GLY A 214 6.07 19.53 -29.10
CA GLY A 214 5.81 19.27 -30.52
C GLY A 214 4.46 18.62 -30.80
N SER A 215 3.61 18.45 -29.79
CA SER A 215 2.24 17.96 -29.98
C SER A 215 1.41 18.93 -30.83
N GLU A 216 0.41 18.41 -31.55
CA GLU A 216 -0.53 19.24 -32.30
C GLU A 216 -1.19 20.29 -31.39
N GLN A 217 -1.49 21.47 -31.94
CA GLN A 217 -2.08 22.58 -31.18
C GLN A 217 -3.37 22.17 -30.43
N SER A 218 -4.15 21.25 -30.99
CA SER A 218 -5.35 20.70 -30.33
C SER A 218 -5.03 19.89 -29.07
N CYS A 219 -3.92 19.16 -29.03
CA CYS A 219 -3.44 18.45 -27.83
C CYS A 219 -2.89 19.44 -26.80
N ILE A 220 -2.09 20.42 -27.24
CA ILE A 220 -1.54 21.48 -26.37
C ILE A 220 -2.66 22.27 -25.70
N ASN A 221 -3.71 22.61 -26.45
CA ASN A 221 -4.87 23.32 -25.92
C ASN A 221 -5.59 22.50 -24.85
N GLU A 222 -5.65 21.17 -24.98
CA GLU A 222 -6.29 20.33 -23.99
C GLU A 222 -5.45 20.17 -22.71
N TRP A 223 -4.11 20.19 -22.81
CA TRP A 223 -3.22 20.27 -21.64
C TRP A 223 -3.35 21.61 -20.90
N ASN A 224 -3.59 22.70 -21.63
CA ASN A 224 -3.70 24.05 -21.07
C ASN A 224 -5.17 24.49 -20.83
N ALA A 225 -6.15 23.60 -21.04
CA ALA A 225 -7.55 23.91 -20.84
C ALA A 225 -7.84 24.06 -19.34
N MET A 226 -8.17 25.28 -18.90
CA MET A 226 -8.73 25.55 -17.58
C MET A 226 -10.25 25.42 -17.66
N GLN A 227 -10.84 24.43 -17.00
CA GLN A 227 -12.29 24.27 -16.91
C GLN A 227 -12.85 25.11 -15.75
N ASP A 228 -12.92 26.44 -15.89
CA ASP A 228 -13.56 27.28 -14.87
C ASP A 228 -14.74 28.07 -15.46
N LEU A 229 -15.99 27.60 -15.22
CA LEU A 229 -17.17 28.48 -15.09
C LEU A 229 -18.42 27.73 -14.52
N GLU A 230 -18.58 27.74 -13.19
CA GLU A 230 -19.81 27.93 -12.36
C GLU A 230 -19.45 27.56 -10.90
N SER A 231 -19.61 28.37 -9.84
CA SER A 231 -20.29 29.67 -9.63
C SER A 231 -19.70 30.38 -8.39
N THR A 232 -19.63 31.72 -8.43
CA THR A 232 -19.22 32.62 -7.34
C THR A 232 -20.42 33.20 -6.55
N ARG A 233 -20.51 32.91 -5.24
CA ARG A 233 -20.85 33.87 -4.16
C ARG A 233 -20.86 33.18 -2.78
N PRO A 234 -20.37 33.82 -1.69
CA PRO A 234 -20.68 33.38 -0.33
C PRO A 234 -22.01 33.97 0.14
N ASP A 235 -22.86 33.16 0.78
CA ASP A 235 -24.02 33.66 1.54
C ASP A 235 -23.57 34.20 2.91
N SER A 236 -24.22 35.29 3.34
CA SER A 236 -24.02 35.96 4.63
C SER A 236 -24.50 35.10 5.82
N PRO A 237 -24.03 35.33 7.06
CA PRO A 237 -24.15 34.36 8.14
C PRO A 237 -25.58 34.27 8.67
N ALA A 238 -26.10 33.04 8.80
CA ALA A 238 -27.32 32.81 9.55
C ALA A 238 -27.00 32.75 11.06
N LEU A 239 -27.28 33.87 11.73
CA LEU A 239 -27.40 33.98 13.17
C LEU A 239 -28.57 33.12 13.65
N PHE A 240 -28.29 32.14 14.51
CA PHE A 240 -29.22 31.28 15.27
C PHE A 240 -30.19 30.39 14.47
N VAL A 241 -30.14 29.07 14.71
CA VAL A 241 -31.24 28.24 15.26
C VAL A 241 -30.78 26.78 15.38
N ASP A 242 -30.83 26.24 16.59
CA ASP A 242 -30.77 24.81 16.91
C ASP A 242 -32.00 24.08 16.35
N LYS A 243 -31.90 23.51 15.15
CA LYS A 243 -32.69 22.38 14.63
C LYS A 243 -32.08 21.86 13.31
N PRO A 244 -31.84 20.55 13.15
CA PRO A 244 -31.17 20.02 11.96
C PRO A 244 -32.04 20.19 10.71
N THR A 245 -31.46 20.82 9.68
CA THR A 245 -32.05 21.12 8.36
C THR A 245 -32.52 19.85 7.64
N GLU A 246 -33.50 19.92 6.73
CA GLU A 246 -33.94 18.75 5.92
C GLU A 246 -32.77 18.09 5.15
N GLY A 247 -31.76 18.87 4.75
CA GLY A 247 -30.51 18.37 4.17
C GLY A 247 -29.73 17.46 5.12
N GLU A 248 -29.57 17.82 6.38
CA GLU A 248 -28.83 17.01 7.37
C GLU A 248 -29.54 15.68 7.70
N ARG A 249 -30.88 15.67 7.65
CA ARG A 249 -31.66 14.41 7.81
C ARG A 249 -31.44 13.48 6.62
N THR A 250 -31.37 14.05 5.42
CA THR A 250 -31.13 13.33 4.17
C THR A 250 -29.71 12.77 4.12
N GLU A 251 -28.70 13.57 4.48
CA GLU A 251 -27.29 13.14 4.61
C GLU A 251 -27.11 11.98 5.60
N ARG A 252 -27.77 12.02 6.76
CA ARG A 252 -27.74 10.90 7.72
C ARG A 252 -28.32 9.61 7.14
N LEU A 253 -29.39 9.72 6.35
CA LEU A 253 -30.02 8.57 5.69
C LEU A 253 -29.15 8.01 4.57
N ILE A 254 -28.56 8.89 3.75
CA ILE A 254 -27.58 8.56 2.71
C ILE A 254 -26.42 7.80 3.32
N LYS A 255 -25.82 8.32 4.38
CA LYS A 255 -24.70 7.71 5.11
C LYS A 255 -25.03 6.29 5.61
N ALA A 256 -26.20 6.09 6.19
CA ALA A 256 -26.64 4.79 6.70
C ALA A 256 -26.84 3.76 5.57
N LYS A 257 -27.46 4.17 4.45
CA LYS A 257 -27.74 3.29 3.31
C LYS A 257 -26.49 2.98 2.49
N LEU A 258 -25.64 3.97 2.24
CA LEU A 258 -24.36 3.81 1.55
C LEU A 258 -23.45 2.80 2.28
N ARG A 259 -23.38 2.89 3.61
CA ARG A 259 -22.66 1.93 4.44
C ARG A 259 -23.19 0.50 4.30
N SER A 260 -24.53 0.33 4.29
CA SER A 260 -25.15 -0.99 4.11
C SER A 260 -24.82 -1.61 2.75
N ILE A 261 -24.84 -0.82 1.67
CA ILE A 261 -24.54 -1.28 0.31
C ILE A 261 -23.09 -1.73 0.22
N MET A 262 -22.16 -0.88 0.67
CA MET A 262 -20.72 -1.15 0.61
C MET A 262 -20.29 -2.36 1.45
N MET A 263 -21.01 -2.68 2.54
CA MET A 263 -20.76 -3.89 3.35
C MET A 263 -21.30 -5.19 2.72
N SER A 264 -22.22 -5.09 1.76
CA SER A 264 -22.90 -6.24 1.14
C SER A 264 -22.35 -6.65 -0.22
N GLN A 265 -21.65 -5.73 -0.91
CA GLN A 265 -21.12 -5.95 -2.25
C GLN A 265 -19.64 -6.35 -2.23
N ASP A 266 -19.21 -7.08 -3.26
CA ASP A 266 -17.80 -7.38 -3.50
C ASP A 266 -17.07 -6.14 -4.04
N LEU A 267 -16.31 -5.48 -3.17
CA LEU A 267 -15.61 -4.23 -3.47
C LEU A 267 -14.46 -4.39 -4.49
N GLU A 268 -14.03 -5.62 -4.82
CA GLU A 268 -12.97 -5.87 -5.82
C GLU A 268 -13.48 -5.69 -7.26
N ASN A 269 -14.79 -5.84 -7.47
CA ASN A 269 -15.40 -5.89 -8.80
C ASN A 269 -16.44 -4.78 -9.06
N VAL A 270 -16.68 -3.89 -8.10
CA VAL A 270 -17.75 -2.90 -8.17
C VAL A 270 -17.23 -1.47 -8.30
N THR A 271 -17.88 -0.67 -9.14
CA THR A 271 -17.53 0.73 -9.39
C THR A 271 -18.27 1.69 -8.44
N SER A 272 -17.73 2.89 -8.22
CA SER A 272 -18.42 3.96 -7.47
C SER A 272 -19.74 4.38 -8.14
N LYS A 273 -19.85 4.21 -9.46
CA LYS A 273 -21.10 4.41 -10.21
C LYS A 273 -22.15 3.36 -9.86
N GLU A 274 -21.77 2.09 -9.79
CA GLU A 274 -22.69 1.02 -9.39
C GLU A 274 -23.14 1.16 -7.94
N ILE A 275 -22.23 1.55 -7.03
CA ILE A 275 -22.58 1.84 -5.63
C ILE A 275 -23.58 3.00 -5.54
N ARG A 276 -23.37 4.08 -6.32
CA ARG A 276 -24.30 5.22 -6.37
C ARG A 276 -25.65 4.86 -6.99
N ASN A 277 -25.66 4.13 -8.09
CA ASN A 277 -26.90 3.69 -8.73
C ASN A 277 -27.73 2.81 -7.79
N GLU A 278 -27.07 1.91 -7.05
CA GLU A 278 -27.73 1.07 -6.05
C GLU A 278 -28.23 1.90 -4.86
N LEU A 279 -27.49 2.94 -4.46
CA LEU A 279 -27.91 3.87 -3.40
C LEU A 279 -29.16 4.67 -3.81
N GLU A 280 -29.17 5.24 -5.01
CA GLU A 280 -30.34 5.95 -5.56
C GLU A 280 -31.56 5.04 -5.66
N LYS A 281 -31.34 3.78 -6.08
CA LYS A 281 -32.40 2.76 -6.15
C LYS A 281 -32.95 2.38 -4.77
N GLN A 282 -32.10 2.25 -3.75
CA GLN A 282 -32.53 1.91 -2.38
C GLN A 282 -33.17 3.08 -1.63
N MET A 283 -32.84 4.31 -2.01
CA MET A 283 -33.41 5.51 -1.42
C MET A 283 -34.64 6.03 -2.19
N ASN A 284 -34.88 5.53 -3.40
CA ASN A 284 -35.98 5.91 -4.28
C ASN A 284 -36.06 7.43 -4.52
N CYS A 285 -34.90 8.08 -4.61
CA CYS A 285 -34.76 9.52 -4.84
C CYS A 285 -33.52 9.82 -5.69
N ASN A 286 -33.52 10.99 -6.34
CA ASN A 286 -32.38 11.48 -7.09
C ASN A 286 -31.37 12.11 -6.12
N LEU A 287 -30.12 11.63 -6.12
CA LEU A 287 -29.08 12.07 -5.19
C LEU A 287 -28.00 12.94 -5.84
N LYS A 288 -28.30 13.54 -7.00
CA LYS A 288 -27.34 14.33 -7.79
C LYS A 288 -26.73 15.49 -7.00
N GLU A 289 -27.49 16.12 -6.12
CA GLU A 289 -27.05 17.23 -5.26
C GLU A 289 -26.17 16.76 -4.09
N PHE A 290 -26.26 15.49 -3.69
CA PHE A 290 -25.46 14.89 -2.62
C PHE A 290 -24.26 14.11 -3.16
N LYS A 291 -23.92 14.26 -4.45
CA LYS A 291 -22.88 13.49 -5.12
C LYS A 291 -21.52 13.63 -4.41
N GLU A 292 -21.11 14.86 -4.08
CA GLU A 292 -19.86 15.14 -3.37
C GLU A 292 -19.87 14.54 -1.95
N PHE A 293 -21.00 14.66 -1.25
CA PHE A 293 -21.19 14.04 0.07
C PHE A 293 -21.10 12.51 -0.01
N ILE A 294 -21.72 11.88 -1.01
CA ILE A 294 -21.68 10.43 -1.21
C ILE A 294 -20.26 9.96 -1.54
N ASP A 295 -19.53 10.69 -2.38
CA ASP A 295 -18.16 10.32 -2.77
C ASP A 295 -17.19 10.49 -1.58
N ASN A 296 -17.31 11.58 -0.80
CA ASN A 296 -16.56 11.78 0.45
C ASN A 296 -16.91 10.73 1.50
N GLU A 297 -18.20 10.45 1.71
CA GLU A 297 -18.65 9.43 2.64
C GLU A 297 -18.28 8.02 2.15
N MET A 298 -18.16 7.76 0.85
CA MET A 298 -17.65 6.51 0.29
C MET A 298 -16.17 6.32 0.59
N LEU A 299 -15.34 7.36 0.46
CA LEU A 299 -13.93 7.33 0.84
C LEU A 299 -13.75 7.20 2.35
N LEU A 300 -14.54 7.94 3.13
CA LEU A 300 -14.57 7.81 4.58
C LEU A 300 -15.03 6.42 4.98
N ILE A 301 -16.05 5.86 4.34
CA ILE A 301 -16.52 4.50 4.57
C ILE A 301 -15.41 3.53 4.17
N LEU A 302 -14.73 3.65 3.02
CA LEU A 302 -13.60 2.78 2.66
C LEU A 302 -12.43 2.87 3.67
N GLY A 303 -12.07 4.07 4.10
CA GLY A 303 -11.03 4.30 5.11
C GLY A 303 -11.44 3.86 6.52
N GLN A 304 -12.73 3.98 6.87
CA GLN A 304 -13.32 3.53 8.14
C GLN A 304 -13.74 2.05 8.11
N MET A 305 -13.87 1.46 6.93
CA MET A 305 -14.28 0.07 6.72
C MET A 305 -13.14 -0.89 6.99
N ASP A 306 -11.91 -0.37 7.15
CA ASP A 306 -10.85 -1.15 7.75
C ASP A 306 -10.37 -0.53 9.04
N LYS A 307 -11.27 -0.16 9.97
CA LYS A 307 -10.86 0.01 11.37
C LYS A 307 -10.16 -1.26 11.86
N PRO A 308 -9.09 -1.14 12.65
CA PRO A 308 -8.44 -2.31 13.21
C PRO A 308 -9.48 -3.06 14.05
N SER A 309 -9.63 -4.34 13.77
CA SER A 309 -10.63 -5.17 14.44
C SER A 309 -10.12 -5.51 15.84
N LEU A 310 -10.84 -5.09 16.88
CA LEU A 310 -10.54 -5.49 18.26
C LEU A 310 -10.88 -6.97 18.41
N ILE A 311 -9.84 -7.82 18.44
CA ILE A 311 -9.99 -9.27 18.56
C ILE A 311 -10.13 -9.64 20.03
N PHE A 312 -9.25 -9.09 20.89
CA PHE A 312 -9.31 -9.18 22.34
C PHE A 312 -9.04 -7.80 22.94
N ASP A 313 -9.35 -7.58 24.23
CA ASP A 313 -9.23 -6.27 24.88
C ASP A 313 -7.86 -5.59 24.71
N HIS A 314 -6.79 -6.38 24.60
CA HIS A 314 -5.40 -5.95 24.41
C HIS A 314 -4.85 -6.18 22.99
N LEU A 315 -5.66 -6.65 22.04
CA LEU A 315 -5.19 -7.09 20.72
C LEU A 315 -6.09 -6.63 19.57
N TYR A 316 -5.51 -5.84 18.69
CA TYR A 316 -6.07 -5.44 17.41
C TYR A 316 -5.44 -6.20 16.24
N LEU A 317 -6.27 -6.47 15.22
CA LEU A 317 -5.85 -7.01 13.92
C LEU A 317 -6.18 -5.99 12.83
N GLY A 318 -5.19 -5.60 12.02
CA GLY A 318 -5.38 -4.58 10.99
C GLY A 318 -4.46 -4.72 9.78
N SER A 319 -4.51 -3.70 8.94
CA SER A 319 -3.73 -3.51 7.70
C SER A 319 -2.62 -2.46 7.88
N GLU A 320 -1.83 -2.24 6.82
CA GLU A 320 -0.78 -1.21 6.81
C GLU A 320 -1.34 0.19 7.07
N TRP A 321 -2.56 0.45 6.60
CA TRP A 321 -3.27 1.72 6.80
C TRP A 321 -3.54 1.98 8.28
N ASN A 322 -3.95 0.97 9.04
CA ASN A 322 -4.12 1.09 10.48
C ASN A 322 -2.81 1.41 11.19
N ALA A 323 -1.71 0.82 10.73
CA ALA A 323 -0.39 1.06 11.30
C ALA A 323 0.16 2.45 10.94
N SER A 324 -0.32 3.08 9.86
CA SER A 324 0.05 4.45 9.45
C SER A 324 -0.79 5.55 10.09
N ASN A 325 -1.86 5.21 10.82
CA ASN A 325 -2.78 6.20 11.39
C ASN A 325 -2.40 6.54 12.84
N LEU A 326 -1.57 7.58 13.02
CA LEU A 326 -1.05 7.97 14.34
C LEU A 326 -2.15 8.30 15.35
N GLU A 327 -3.17 9.06 14.92
CA GLU A 327 -4.27 9.51 15.79
C GLU A 327 -5.11 8.33 16.28
N GLU A 328 -5.42 7.38 15.40
CA GLU A 328 -6.20 6.19 15.75
C GLU A 328 -5.42 5.25 16.67
N LEU A 329 -4.11 5.08 16.44
CA LEU A 329 -3.24 4.28 17.32
C LEU A 329 -3.21 4.85 18.73
N GLN A 330 -3.00 6.16 18.87
CA GLN A 330 -2.98 6.85 20.17
C GLN A 330 -4.36 6.84 20.83
N GLY A 331 -5.42 7.17 20.09
CA GLY A 331 -6.79 7.17 20.59
C GLY A 331 -7.29 5.80 21.03
N SER A 332 -6.74 4.72 20.45
CA SER A 332 -7.08 3.34 20.81
C SER A 332 -6.27 2.80 22.00
N GLY A 333 -5.24 3.52 22.45
CA GLY A 333 -4.32 3.08 23.52
C GLY A 333 -3.35 1.98 23.07
N VAL A 334 -2.93 2.00 21.80
CA VAL A 334 -1.92 1.09 21.25
C VAL A 334 -0.54 1.67 21.51
N ASP A 335 0.32 0.95 22.25
CA ASP A 335 1.75 1.30 22.37
C ASP A 335 2.67 0.28 21.69
N TYR A 336 2.11 -0.86 21.24
CA TYR A 336 2.86 -1.98 20.67
C TYR A 336 2.38 -2.29 19.27
N ILE A 337 3.30 -2.45 18.32
CA ILE A 337 2.98 -2.76 16.93
C ILE A 337 3.82 -3.95 16.46
N LEU A 338 3.13 -5.02 16.04
CA LEU A 338 3.74 -6.21 15.43
C LEU A 338 3.55 -6.13 13.91
N ASN A 339 4.64 -5.85 13.20
CA ASN A 339 4.67 -5.75 11.74
C ASN A 339 5.07 -7.11 11.15
N VAL A 340 4.12 -7.79 10.47
CA VAL A 340 4.31 -9.11 9.85
C VAL A 340 4.48 -8.96 8.33
N THR A 341 5.41 -8.11 7.90
CA THR A 341 5.68 -7.86 6.47
C THR A 341 7.17 -7.67 6.21
N ARG A 342 7.64 -8.05 5.02
CA ARG A 342 8.99 -7.71 4.58
C ARG A 342 9.01 -6.34 3.91
N GLU A 343 7.96 -6.03 3.16
CA GLU A 343 7.83 -4.92 2.23
C GLU A 343 7.40 -3.58 2.84
N ILE A 344 6.91 -3.56 4.10
CA ILE A 344 6.44 -2.33 4.76
C ILE A 344 7.32 -2.03 5.96
N ASP A 345 7.83 -0.80 6.02
CA ASP A 345 8.58 -0.30 7.16
C ASP A 345 7.70 0.28 8.25
N ASN A 346 8.29 0.49 9.42
CA ASN A 346 7.57 1.05 10.56
C ASN A 346 7.34 2.53 10.33
N PHE A 347 6.08 2.96 10.42
CA PHE A 347 5.68 4.35 10.15
C PHE A 347 6.16 5.33 11.24
N PHE A 348 6.23 4.89 12.49
CA PHE A 348 6.49 5.78 13.64
C PHE A 348 7.59 5.24 14.58
N PRO A 349 8.82 4.99 14.06
CA PRO A 349 9.91 4.47 14.88
C PRO A 349 10.23 5.47 16.01
N GLY A 350 10.23 4.98 17.26
CA GLY A 350 10.50 5.77 18.45
C GLY A 350 9.25 6.24 19.22
N LEU A 351 8.06 6.19 18.62
CA LEU A 351 6.80 6.48 19.31
C LEU A 351 6.11 5.22 19.85
N PHE A 352 6.24 4.09 19.14
CA PHE A 352 5.68 2.81 19.54
C PHE A 352 6.79 1.77 19.71
N ALA A 353 6.53 0.75 20.54
CA ALA A 353 7.36 -0.43 20.61
C ALA A 353 7.06 -1.32 19.39
N TYR A 354 8.06 -1.59 18.55
CA TYR A 354 7.91 -2.43 17.37
C TYR A 354 8.55 -3.80 17.53
N HIS A 355 7.91 -4.81 16.94
CA HIS A 355 8.54 -6.08 16.60
C HIS A 355 8.25 -6.41 15.13
N ASN A 356 9.25 -6.92 14.41
CA ASN A 356 9.18 -7.12 12.96
C ASN A 356 9.39 -8.60 12.63
N ILE A 357 8.43 -9.19 11.94
CA ILE A 357 8.54 -10.51 11.31
C ILE A 357 8.59 -10.26 9.79
N ARG A 358 9.81 -10.17 9.24
CA ARG A 358 10.06 -9.70 7.87
C ARG A 358 9.84 -10.80 6.83
N VAL A 359 8.58 -11.07 6.50
CA VAL A 359 8.18 -12.13 5.55
C VAL A 359 7.17 -11.68 4.48
N TYR A 360 7.17 -12.36 3.32
CA TYR A 360 6.18 -12.18 2.26
C TYR A 360 4.93 -13.05 2.49
N ASP A 361 3.85 -12.80 1.75
CA ASP A 361 2.60 -13.56 1.84
C ASP A 361 2.58 -14.73 0.84
N GLU A 362 3.48 -15.68 1.05
CA GLU A 362 3.65 -16.83 0.16
C GLU A 362 3.39 -18.13 0.93
N GLU A 363 2.85 -19.15 0.27
CA GLU A 363 2.56 -20.45 0.91
C GLU A 363 3.83 -21.20 1.37
N THR A 364 4.99 -20.84 0.82
CA THR A 364 6.32 -21.35 1.14
C THR A 364 6.96 -20.64 2.34
N THR A 365 6.40 -19.51 2.78
CA THR A 365 6.94 -18.73 3.90
C THR A 365 6.70 -19.45 5.22
N ASP A 366 7.73 -19.55 6.06
CA ASP A 366 7.63 -20.11 7.41
C ASP A 366 7.24 -19.02 8.43
N LEU A 367 5.96 -19.00 8.83
CA LEU A 367 5.47 -18.20 9.95
C LEU A 367 5.49 -18.98 11.28
N LEU A 368 5.45 -20.31 11.21
CA LEU A 368 5.44 -21.22 12.36
C LEU A 368 6.63 -20.96 13.29
N ALA A 369 7.82 -20.77 12.71
CA ALA A 369 9.04 -20.47 13.46
C ALA A 369 8.96 -19.16 14.28
N HIS A 370 8.08 -18.22 13.91
CA HIS A 370 7.99 -16.89 14.51
C HIS A 370 6.84 -16.70 15.51
N TRP A 371 5.90 -17.65 15.59
CA TRP A 371 4.72 -17.50 16.44
C TRP A 371 5.04 -17.52 17.93
N ASN A 372 6.19 -18.07 18.33
CA ASN A 372 6.62 -18.02 19.71
C ASN A 372 7.07 -16.60 20.11
N GLU A 373 7.88 -15.92 19.30
CA GLU A 373 8.27 -14.53 19.55
C GLU A 373 7.07 -13.59 19.46
N ALA A 374 6.20 -13.77 18.45
CA ALA A 374 4.97 -13.00 18.30
C ALA A 374 4.09 -13.07 19.56
N TYR A 375 3.91 -14.28 20.10
CA TYR A 375 3.16 -14.51 21.33
C TYR A 375 3.76 -13.75 22.52
N HIS A 376 5.08 -13.82 22.70
CA HIS A 376 5.75 -13.12 23.80
C HIS A 376 5.63 -11.59 23.69
N PHE A 377 5.70 -11.07 22.46
CA PHE A 377 5.54 -9.64 22.19
C PHE A 377 4.12 -9.16 22.50
N ILE A 378 3.09 -9.87 22.02
CA ILE A 378 1.68 -9.54 22.32
C ILE A 378 1.41 -9.61 23.83
N ASN A 379 1.93 -10.64 24.51
CA ASN A 379 1.76 -10.77 25.96
C ASN A 379 2.57 -9.76 26.77
N LYS A 380 3.59 -9.13 26.19
CA LYS A 380 4.28 -7.99 26.81
C LYS A 380 3.36 -6.77 26.84
N ALA A 381 2.66 -6.47 25.73
CA ALA A 381 1.67 -5.40 25.68
C ALA A 381 0.56 -5.60 26.72
N LYS A 382 -0.01 -6.82 26.75
CA LYS A 382 -1.04 -7.22 27.73
C LYS A 382 -0.61 -6.99 29.18
N ARG A 383 0.61 -7.44 29.54
CA ARG A 383 1.16 -7.28 30.91
C ARG A 383 1.41 -5.84 31.31
N ASN A 384 1.68 -4.97 30.33
CA ASN A 384 1.88 -3.54 30.54
C ASN A 384 0.57 -2.75 30.51
N HIS A 385 -0.59 -3.42 30.56
CA HIS A 385 -1.91 -2.80 30.47
C HIS A 385 -2.09 -1.91 29.22
N SER A 386 -1.38 -2.25 28.15
CA SER A 386 -1.43 -1.58 26.85
C SER A 386 -1.99 -2.51 25.78
N LYS A 387 -2.26 -1.96 24.59
CA LYS A 387 -2.78 -2.72 23.46
C LYS A 387 -1.73 -2.91 22.37
N CYS A 388 -1.86 -4.00 21.64
CA CYS A 388 -1.00 -4.36 20.53
C CYS A 388 -1.80 -4.35 19.22
N LEU A 389 -1.27 -3.70 18.18
CA LEU A 389 -1.74 -3.85 16.81
C LEU A 389 -0.86 -4.88 16.08
N VAL A 390 -1.48 -5.96 15.58
CA VAL A 390 -0.83 -6.89 14.65
C VAL A 390 -1.31 -6.57 13.24
N HIS A 391 -0.38 -6.19 12.36
CA HIS A 391 -0.73 -5.84 10.99
C HIS A 391 0.14 -6.57 9.96
N CYS A 392 -0.41 -6.68 8.76
CA CYS A 392 0.36 -6.99 7.56
C CYS A 392 0.01 -5.95 6.49
N LYS A 393 0.08 -6.29 5.21
CA LYS A 393 -0.38 -5.39 4.14
C LYS A 393 -1.90 -5.17 4.18
N MET A 394 -2.68 -6.23 3.96
CA MET A 394 -4.15 -6.15 3.85
C MET A 394 -4.91 -6.50 5.14
N GLY A 395 -4.22 -6.98 6.17
CA GLY A 395 -4.89 -7.51 7.37
C GLY A 395 -5.70 -8.79 7.13
N VAL A 396 -5.36 -9.56 6.08
CA VAL A 396 -6.14 -10.73 5.62
C VAL A 396 -5.46 -12.05 5.96
N SER A 397 -4.17 -12.22 5.61
CA SER A 397 -3.49 -13.52 5.66
C SER A 397 -2.41 -13.59 6.74
N ARG A 398 -1.24 -12.95 6.57
CA ARG A 398 -0.11 -13.01 7.52
C ARG A 398 -0.45 -12.61 8.97
N SER A 399 -1.04 -11.42 9.15
CA SER A 399 -1.42 -10.92 10.49
C SER A 399 -2.56 -11.74 11.08
N ALA A 400 -3.56 -12.13 10.28
CA ALA A 400 -4.64 -12.99 10.73
C ALA A 400 -4.13 -14.35 11.20
N SER A 401 -3.22 -14.98 10.45
CA SER A 401 -2.58 -16.25 10.83
C SER A 401 -1.85 -16.13 12.17
N THR A 402 -1.11 -15.05 12.36
CA THR A 402 -0.41 -14.76 13.62
C THR A 402 -1.36 -14.57 14.80
N VAL A 403 -2.47 -13.87 14.59
CA VAL A 403 -3.51 -13.67 15.63
C VAL A 403 -4.26 -14.97 15.95
N ILE A 404 -4.52 -15.82 14.95
CA ILE A 404 -5.11 -17.15 15.16
C ILE A 404 -4.16 -18.01 16.00
N ALA A 405 -2.87 -18.08 15.63
CA ALA A 405 -1.86 -18.80 16.40
C ALA A 405 -1.74 -18.27 17.84
N TYR A 406 -1.83 -16.96 18.04
CA TYR A 406 -1.91 -16.35 19.37
C TYR A 406 -3.11 -16.86 20.16
N ALA A 407 -4.31 -16.85 19.56
CA ALA A 407 -5.53 -17.31 20.23
C ALA A 407 -5.47 -18.80 20.61
N MET A 408 -4.95 -19.64 19.71
CA MET A 408 -4.75 -21.07 19.99
C MET A 408 -3.86 -21.29 21.22
N LYS A 409 -2.74 -20.57 21.30
CA LYS A 409 -1.78 -20.72 22.41
C LYS A 409 -2.25 -20.08 23.71
N GLU A 410 -2.81 -18.87 23.67
CA GLU A 410 -3.22 -18.14 24.87
C GLU A 410 -4.44 -18.79 25.55
N PHE A 411 -5.39 -19.30 24.76
CA PHE A 411 -6.65 -19.81 25.29
C PHE A 411 -6.81 -21.33 25.17
N GLY A 412 -5.80 -22.04 24.64
CA GLY A 412 -5.88 -23.49 24.41
C GLY A 412 -6.99 -23.86 23.43
N TRP A 413 -7.26 -23.01 22.44
CA TRP A 413 -8.33 -23.26 21.47
C TRP A 413 -7.85 -24.10 20.30
N PRO A 414 -8.67 -25.05 19.80
CA PRO A 414 -8.38 -25.72 18.54
C PRO A 414 -8.40 -24.71 17.38
N LEU A 415 -7.70 -25.03 16.30
CA LEU A 415 -7.56 -24.20 15.11
C LEU A 415 -8.92 -23.75 14.58
N GLU A 416 -9.87 -24.67 14.44
CA GLU A 416 -11.20 -24.38 13.92
C GLU A 416 -11.91 -23.29 14.75
N LYS A 417 -11.84 -23.39 16.08
CA LYS A 417 -12.44 -22.40 17.00
C LYS A 417 -11.72 -21.05 16.90
N ALA A 418 -10.38 -21.06 16.91
CA ALA A 418 -9.59 -19.84 16.83
C ALA A 418 -9.79 -19.10 15.50
N TYR A 419 -9.78 -19.84 14.39
CA TYR A 419 -10.05 -19.31 13.05
C TYR A 419 -11.46 -18.71 12.98
N ASN A 420 -12.49 -19.45 13.40
CA ASN A 420 -13.88 -18.98 13.36
C ASN A 420 -14.10 -17.74 14.23
N TYR A 421 -13.46 -17.67 15.41
CA TYR A 421 -13.53 -16.49 16.26
C TYR A 421 -12.91 -15.25 15.60
N VAL A 422 -11.70 -15.38 15.04
CA VAL A 422 -11.03 -14.27 14.34
C VAL A 422 -11.82 -13.87 13.09
N LYS A 423 -12.36 -14.85 12.35
CA LYS A 423 -13.21 -14.62 11.17
C LYS A 423 -14.51 -13.90 11.53
N GLN A 424 -15.11 -14.20 12.68
CA GLN A 424 -16.30 -13.50 13.16
C GLN A 424 -16.00 -12.04 13.51
N LYS A 425 -14.83 -11.76 14.10
CA LYS A 425 -14.39 -10.41 14.44
C LYS A 425 -13.90 -9.62 13.22
N ARG A 426 -13.32 -10.31 12.23
CA ARG A 426 -12.80 -9.75 10.98
C ARG A 426 -13.14 -10.67 9.82
N SER A 427 -14.28 -10.42 9.19
CA SER A 427 -14.87 -11.27 8.14
C SER A 427 -13.97 -11.50 6.94
N ILE A 428 -13.03 -10.60 6.66
CA ILE A 428 -12.08 -10.72 5.55
C ILE A 428 -10.86 -11.60 5.88
N ALA A 429 -10.67 -12.02 7.13
CA ALA A 429 -9.54 -12.87 7.52
C ALA A 429 -9.53 -14.17 6.70
N ARG A 430 -8.45 -14.41 5.95
CA ARG A 430 -8.30 -15.56 5.07
C ARG A 430 -6.79 -15.86 4.92
N PRO A 431 -6.18 -16.57 5.88
CA PRO A 431 -4.84 -17.14 5.72
C PRO A 431 -4.70 -17.88 4.39
N ASN A 432 -3.52 -17.80 3.77
CA ASN A 432 -3.21 -18.63 2.61
C ASN A 432 -3.11 -20.12 2.99
N ALA A 433 -3.11 -21.01 1.99
CA ALA A 433 -3.11 -22.45 2.22
C ALA A 433 -1.86 -22.96 2.96
N GLY A 434 -0.69 -22.34 2.72
CA GLY A 434 0.54 -22.63 3.44
C GLY A 434 0.46 -22.32 4.94
N PHE A 435 -0.10 -21.16 5.28
CA PHE A 435 -0.30 -20.76 6.67
C PHE A 435 -1.38 -21.58 7.37
N MET A 436 -2.44 -21.99 6.66
CA MET A 436 -3.42 -22.93 7.21
C MET A 436 -2.79 -24.29 7.56
N ARG A 437 -1.88 -24.81 6.72
CA ARG A 437 -1.12 -26.04 7.04
C ARG A 437 -0.23 -25.85 8.27
N GLN A 438 0.49 -24.74 8.35
CA GLN A 438 1.33 -24.42 9.51
C GLN A 438 0.52 -24.24 10.80
N LEU A 439 -0.66 -23.64 10.73
CA LEU A 439 -1.57 -23.54 11.88
C LEU A 439 -2.03 -24.91 12.37
N SER A 440 -2.32 -25.84 11.46
CA SER A 440 -2.66 -27.22 11.82
C SER A 440 -1.48 -27.97 12.44
N GLU A 441 -0.26 -27.75 11.92
CA GLU A 441 0.97 -28.28 12.54
C GLU A 441 1.18 -27.71 13.95
N TYR A 442 0.93 -26.41 14.12
CA TYR A 442 1.04 -25.73 15.40
C TYR A 442 0.04 -26.24 16.45
N GLU A 443 -1.18 -26.57 16.04
CA GLU A 443 -2.17 -27.24 16.89
C GLU A 443 -1.59 -28.54 17.47
N GLY A 444 -1.01 -29.40 16.62
CA GLY A 444 -0.34 -30.63 17.06
C GLY A 444 0.83 -30.41 18.02
N ILE A 445 1.63 -29.35 17.79
CA ILE A 445 2.72 -28.96 18.69
C ILE A 445 2.19 -28.51 20.06
N LEU A 446 1.09 -27.74 20.08
CA LEU A 446 0.46 -27.29 21.32
C LEU A 446 -0.14 -28.47 22.09
N ASP A 447 -0.85 -29.37 21.43
CA ASP A 447 -1.44 -30.56 22.06
C ASP A 447 -0.39 -31.46 22.73
N ALA A 448 0.73 -31.72 22.04
CA ALA A 448 1.83 -32.49 22.61
C ALA A 448 2.42 -31.83 23.87
N ARG A 449 2.50 -30.50 23.89
CA ARG A 449 2.95 -29.74 25.06
C ARG A 449 1.93 -29.83 26.21
N TRP A 450 0.64 -29.69 25.94
CA TRP A 450 -0.41 -29.80 26.96
C TRP A 450 -0.47 -31.21 27.58
N VAL A 451 -0.35 -32.26 26.77
CA VAL A 451 -0.30 -33.65 27.26
C VAL A 451 0.92 -33.87 28.16
N THR A 452 2.08 -33.31 27.80
CA THR A 452 3.30 -33.41 28.61
C THR A 452 3.16 -32.69 29.96
N VAL A 453 2.56 -31.50 29.97
CA VAL A 453 2.30 -30.74 31.20
C VAL A 453 1.28 -31.46 32.10
N CYS A 454 0.17 -31.95 31.53
CA CYS A 454 -0.84 -32.69 32.28
C CYS A 454 -0.29 -34.02 32.85
N ARG A 455 0.57 -34.72 32.11
CA ARG A 455 1.28 -35.91 32.62
C ARG A 455 2.30 -35.57 33.71
N GLY A 456 2.98 -34.43 33.61
CA GLY A 456 3.88 -33.93 34.66
C GLY A 456 3.14 -33.58 35.96
N LEU A 457 1.99 -32.91 35.85
CA LEU A 457 1.13 -32.57 37.00
C LEU A 457 0.44 -33.81 37.60
N ALA A 458 0.00 -34.77 36.78
CA ALA A 458 -0.54 -36.04 37.25
C ALA A 458 0.55 -36.94 37.88
N GLY A 459 1.78 -36.92 37.37
CA GLY A 459 2.93 -37.62 37.94
C GLY A 459 3.40 -37.08 39.29
N LEU A 460 3.18 -35.80 39.56
CA LEU A 460 3.38 -35.18 40.88
C LEU A 460 2.28 -35.56 41.88
N SER A 461 1.05 -35.85 41.42
CA SER A 461 -0.05 -36.32 42.26
C SER A 461 0.08 -37.80 42.67
N LEU A 462 0.74 -38.63 41.84
CA LEU A 462 0.92 -40.06 42.10
C LEU A 462 2.13 -40.42 42.99
N ARG A 463 2.94 -39.44 43.42
CA ARG A 463 4.10 -39.68 44.31
C ARG A 463 3.83 -39.55 45.81
N SER A 464 2.57 -39.37 46.25
CA SER A 464 2.22 -39.27 47.68
C SER A 464 1.57 -40.52 48.31
N ARG A 465 1.49 -41.65 47.61
CA ARG A 465 1.08 -42.93 48.23
C ARG A 465 2.28 -43.83 48.46
N HIS A 466 2.89 -43.70 49.65
CA HIS A 466 3.74 -44.74 50.20
C HIS A 466 2.92 -46.02 50.45
N PRO A 467 3.41 -47.20 50.02
CA PRO A 467 2.95 -48.47 50.55
C PRO A 467 3.75 -48.81 51.82
N HIS A 468 3.04 -49.20 52.88
CA HIS A 468 3.64 -49.93 54.00
C HIS A 468 4.29 -51.23 53.52
N PRO A 469 5.32 -51.71 54.23
CA PRO A 469 5.23 -53.09 54.69
C PRO A 469 5.58 -53.26 56.17
N SER A 470 4.91 -54.26 56.72
CA SER A 470 4.97 -54.88 58.03
C SER A 470 6.34 -55.40 58.46
N SER A 471 6.68 -55.21 59.74
CA SER A 471 7.52 -56.12 60.52
C SER A 471 7.12 -56.01 62.00
N GLY A 472 6.67 -57.12 62.59
CA GLY A 472 6.29 -57.19 64.00
C GLY A 472 7.48 -57.31 64.96
N PHE A 473 7.26 -56.98 66.22
CA PHE A 473 7.91 -57.60 67.37
C PHE A 473 7.06 -57.37 68.63
N HIS A 474 6.98 -58.43 69.45
CA HIS A 474 6.27 -58.53 70.73
C HIS A 474 6.74 -57.54 71.82
N SER A 475 5.81 -57.11 72.69
CA SER A 475 5.98 -57.09 74.16
C SER A 475 4.69 -56.68 74.91
N GLN A 476 4.08 -57.64 75.60
CA GLN A 476 3.43 -57.63 76.92
C GLN A 476 2.66 -56.38 77.46
N ASN A 477 1.32 -56.54 77.62
CA ASN A 477 0.41 -56.31 78.79
C ASN A 477 0.57 -55.12 79.78
N PRO A 478 -0.45 -54.78 80.62
CA PRO A 478 -1.93 -54.82 80.46
C PRO A 478 -2.67 -53.59 81.10
N ALA A 479 -4.02 -53.58 81.01
CA ALA A 479 -4.99 -52.81 81.83
C ALA A 479 -5.06 -51.29 81.57
N SER A 480 -6.18 -50.55 81.65
CA SER A 480 -7.45 -50.70 82.36
C SER A 480 -8.44 -49.61 81.90
N GLN A 481 -9.75 -49.90 81.92
CA GLN A 481 -10.89 -48.96 82.12
C GLN A 481 -11.10 -47.92 80.98
N GLY A 482 -12.29 -47.55 80.54
CA GLY A 482 -13.67 -47.66 80.99
C GLY A 482 -14.42 -46.57 80.22
N GLU A 483 -15.62 -46.90 79.73
CA GLU A 483 -16.67 -46.01 79.17
C GLU A 483 -16.94 -44.70 79.95
N PRO A 484 -17.93 -43.85 79.56
CA PRO A 484 -18.36 -43.39 78.23
C PRO A 484 -18.59 -41.86 78.19
N VAL A 485 -18.93 -41.29 77.03
CA VAL A 485 -20.23 -40.68 76.63
C VAL A 485 -20.08 -40.19 75.20
#